data_AF-A0A2E1FVN7-F1
#
_entry.id   AF-A0A2E1FVN7-F1
#
_cell.length_a   1.000
_cell.length_b   1.000
_cell.length_c   1.000
_cell.angle_alpha   90.00
_cell.angle_beta   90.00
_cell.angle_gamma   90.00
#
_symmetry.space_group_name_H-M   'P 1'
#
loop_
_entity.id
_entity.type
_entity.pdbx_description
1 polymer ?
#
loop_
_entity_poly.entity_id
_entity_poly.type
_entity_poly.pdbx_seq_one_letter_code
_entity_poly.pdbx_strand_id
1 'polypeptide(L)'
;MNIDKFKRLLLEELQCLQALRESSKSSRAPVELDQQSVGRLSRMDALQKQNMELATEHRRQMRVKAINAALQRVENVEYGYCLTCDEEIAPQRLEFDPAIACCISCSK
;
A
#
# COMPACT_ATOMS: atom_id res chain seq x y z
N MET A 1 24.43 5.43 -2.90
CA MET A 1 23.05 4.89 -2.87
C MET A 1 22.50 4.86 -4.29
N ASN A 2 22.01 3.73 -4.81
CA ASN A 2 21.53 3.65 -6.21
C ASN A 2 20.05 4.04 -6.28
N ILE A 3 19.78 5.34 -6.45
CA ILE A 3 18.43 5.91 -6.45
C ILE A 3 17.60 5.38 -7.62
N ASP A 4 18.21 5.19 -8.79
CA ASP A 4 17.53 4.64 -9.98
C ASP A 4 17.00 3.23 -9.75
N LYS A 5 17.74 2.40 -9.01
CA LYS A 5 17.28 1.07 -8.59
C LYS A 5 16.01 1.17 -7.74
N PHE A 6 16.01 2.03 -6.72
CA PHE A 6 14.85 2.18 -5.83
C PHE A 6 13.65 2.78 -6.53
N LYS A 7 13.86 3.78 -7.40
CA LYS A 7 12.81 4.36 -8.24
C LYS A 7 12.13 3.30 -9.10
N ARG A 8 12.91 2.41 -9.72
CA ARG A 8 12.35 1.32 -10.54
C ARG A 8 11.51 0.36 -9.71
N LEU A 9 12.01 -0.07 -8.55
CA LEU A 9 11.27 -0.96 -7.65
C LEU A 9 9.94 -0.35 -7.18
N LEU A 10 9.95 0.94 -6.82
CA LEU A 10 8.75 1.68 -6.41
C LEU A 10 7.72 1.76 -7.54
N LEU A 11 8.16 1.99 -8.79
CA LEU A 11 7.26 2.04 -9.95
C LEU A 11 6.68 0.67 -10.30
N GLU A 12 7.50 -0.39 -10.26
CA GLU A 12 7.04 -1.77 -10.47
C GLU A 12 6.00 -2.16 -9.42
N GLU A 13 6.24 -1.84 -8.14
CA GLU A 13 5.30 -2.09 -7.06
C GLU A 13 3.99 -1.29 -7.25
N LEU A 14 4.09 -0.01 -7.63
CA LEU A 14 2.93 0.84 -7.90
C LEU A 14 2.04 0.25 -9.00
N GLN A 15 2.64 -0.20 -10.11
CA GLN A 15 1.92 -0.83 -11.22
C GLN A 15 1.23 -2.13 -10.78
N CYS A 16 1.93 -2.97 -10.03
CA CYS A 16 1.37 -4.21 -9.48
C CYS A 16 0.17 -3.93 -8.57
N LEU A 17 0.28 -2.95 -7.67
CA LEU A 17 -0.81 -2.54 -6.80
C LEU A 17 -2.00 -1.99 -7.59
N GLN A 18 -1.76 -1.18 -8.62
CA GLN A 18 -2.82 -0.67 -9.49
C GLN A 18 -3.55 -1.79 -10.23
N ALA A 19 -2.82 -2.78 -10.77
CA ALA A 19 -3.40 -3.93 -11.43
C ALA A 19 -4.26 -4.78 -10.47
N LEU A 20 -3.78 -5.02 -9.25
CA LEU A 20 -4.55 -5.72 -8.20
C LEU A 20 -5.81 -4.94 -7.79
N ARG A 21 -5.73 -3.61 -7.78
CA ARG A 21 -6.89 -2.74 -7.51
C ARG A 21 -7.87 -2.74 -8.68
N GLU A 22 -7.44 -2.98 -9.90
CA GLU A 22 -8.38 -3.11 -11.03
C GLU A 22 -9.10 -4.46 -10.97
N SER A 23 -8.36 -5.54 -10.77
CA SER A 23 -8.91 -6.91 -10.77
C SER A 23 -9.87 -7.18 -9.61
N SER A 24 -9.66 -6.54 -8.45
CA SER A 24 -10.48 -6.74 -7.24
C SER A 24 -11.62 -5.73 -7.08
N LYS A 25 -12.00 -4.98 -8.12
CA LYS A 25 -13.08 -3.97 -8.02
C LYS A 25 -14.42 -4.58 -7.64
N SER A 26 -14.79 -5.70 -8.26
CA SER A 26 -16.08 -6.37 -8.03
C SER A 26 -16.21 -6.92 -6.61
N SER A 27 -15.12 -7.46 -6.03
CA SER A 27 -15.11 -8.03 -4.68
C SER A 27 -15.36 -7.02 -3.56
N ARG A 28 -15.20 -5.73 -3.85
CA ARG A 28 -15.48 -4.62 -2.92
C ARG A 28 -16.87 -4.01 -3.08
N ALA A 29 -17.58 -4.35 -4.15
CA ALA A 29 -18.90 -3.81 -4.42
C ALA A 29 -19.88 -4.21 -3.29
N PRO A 30 -20.95 -3.42 -3.05
CA PRO A 30 -22.06 -3.81 -2.19
C PRO A 30 -22.48 -5.27 -2.42
N VAL A 31 -22.60 -6.04 -1.33
CA VAL A 31 -23.09 -7.41 -1.40
C VAL A 31 -24.56 -7.38 -1.82
N GLU A 32 -24.82 -7.64 -3.09
CA GLU A 32 -26.15 -7.90 -3.59
C GLU A 32 -26.43 -9.41 -3.52
N LEU A 33 -27.36 -9.76 -2.65
CA LEU A 33 -27.79 -11.12 -2.41
C LEU A 33 -29.30 -11.16 -2.57
N ASP A 34 -29.80 -12.12 -3.34
CA ASP A 34 -31.23 -12.35 -3.48
C ASP A 34 -31.80 -12.82 -2.14
N GLN A 35 -32.50 -11.90 -1.46
CA GLN A 35 -32.99 -12.08 -0.10
C GLN A 35 -33.98 -13.24 0.03
N GLN A 36 -34.56 -13.72 -1.07
CA GLN A 36 -35.52 -14.82 -1.09
C GLN A 36 -34.87 -16.21 -1.20
N SER A 37 -33.60 -16.31 -1.63
CA SER A 37 -32.91 -17.59 -1.86
C SER A 37 -31.72 -17.86 -0.92
N VAL A 38 -31.18 -16.85 -0.22
CA VAL A 38 -30.04 -17.03 0.70
C VAL A 38 -30.38 -16.93 2.20
N GLY A 39 -29.89 -17.92 2.94
CA GLY A 39 -30.00 -18.02 4.39
C GLY A 39 -29.26 -16.92 5.16
N ARG A 40 -29.53 -16.80 6.46
CA ARG A 40 -28.89 -15.80 7.34
C ARG A 40 -27.37 -15.96 7.43
N LEU A 41 -26.88 -17.21 7.51
CA LEU A 41 -25.44 -17.49 7.61
C LEU A 41 -24.69 -17.04 6.35
N SER A 42 -25.21 -17.37 5.15
CA SER A 42 -24.60 -16.98 3.87
C SER A 42 -24.52 -15.46 3.69
N ARG A 43 -25.48 -14.71 4.22
CA ARG A 43 -25.44 -13.24 4.24
C ARG A 43 -24.33 -12.70 5.16
N MET A 44 -24.20 -13.27 6.35
CA MET A 44 -23.13 -12.89 7.30
C MET A 44 -21.74 -13.15 6.69
N ASP A 45 -21.56 -14.31 6.08
CA ASP A 45 -20.29 -14.67 5.43
C ASP A 45 -19.94 -13.72 4.27
N ALA A 46 -20.94 -13.36 3.46
CA ALA A 46 -20.73 -12.44 2.34
C ALA A 46 -20.35 -11.03 2.81
N LEU A 47 -21.01 -10.50 3.85
CA LEU A 47 -20.65 -9.23 4.47
C LEU A 47 -19.26 -9.27 5.11
N GLN A 48 -18.90 -10.37 5.78
CA GLN A 48 -17.58 -10.54 6.36
C GLN A 48 -16.49 -10.53 5.27
N LYS A 49 -16.70 -11.26 4.16
CA LYS A 49 -15.78 -11.25 3.00
C LYS A 49 -15.63 -9.84 2.43
N GLN A 50 -16.74 -9.13 2.23
CA GLN A 50 -16.70 -7.75 1.74
C GLN A 50 -15.89 -6.84 2.67
N ASN A 51 -16.11 -6.91 3.99
CA ASN A 51 -15.36 -6.12 4.96
C ASN A 51 -13.86 -6.43 4.93
N MET A 52 -13.47 -7.69 4.75
CA MET A 52 -12.07 -8.08 4.59
C MET A 52 -11.45 -7.50 3.31
N GLU A 53 -12.19 -7.48 2.20
CA GLU A 53 -11.73 -6.87 0.94
C GLU A 53 -11.59 -5.35 1.06
N LEU A 54 -12.52 -4.67 1.73
CA LEU A 54 -12.42 -3.23 2.02
C LEU A 54 -11.20 -2.90 2.88
N ALA A 55 -10.93 -3.70 3.92
CA ALA A 55 -9.74 -3.52 4.75
C ALA A 55 -8.44 -3.76 3.96
N THR A 56 -8.45 -4.73 3.03
CA THR A 56 -7.31 -5.00 2.14
C THR A 56 -7.06 -3.85 1.18
N GLU A 57 -8.12 -3.29 0.58
CA GLU A 57 -8.02 -2.10 -0.26
C GLU A 57 -7.52 -0.88 0.50
N HIS A 58 -7.96 -0.69 1.74
CA HIS A 58 -7.45 0.41 2.57
C HIS A 58 -5.93 0.30 2.77
N ARG A 59 -5.40 -0.90 3.07
CA ARG A 59 -3.95 -1.13 3.18
C ARG A 59 -3.23 -0.85 1.85
N ARG A 60 -3.80 -1.28 0.72
CA ARG A 60 -3.24 -0.98 -0.62
C ARG A 60 -3.19 0.53 -0.89
N GLN A 61 -4.23 1.27 -0.53
CA GLN A 61 -4.25 2.73 -0.69
C GLN A 61 -3.18 3.42 0.15
N MET A 62 -2.99 2.98 1.40
CA MET A 62 -1.92 3.51 2.25
C MET A 62 -0.54 3.19 1.67
N ARG A 63 -0.34 2.00 1.11
CA ARG A 63 0.90 1.63 0.43
C ARG A 63 1.16 2.49 -0.80
N VAL A 64 0.15 2.70 -1.65
CA VAL A 64 0.25 3.59 -2.82
C VAL A 64 0.62 5.02 -2.41
N LYS A 65 0.02 5.55 -1.34
CA LYS A 65 0.37 6.87 -0.81
C LYS A 65 1.84 6.93 -0.37
N ALA A 66 2.33 5.92 0.34
CA ALA A 66 3.72 5.84 0.79
C ALA A 66 4.70 5.77 -0.41
N ILE A 67 4.39 4.97 -1.42
CA ILE A 67 5.19 4.85 -2.65
C ILE A 67 5.23 6.19 -3.40
N ASN A 68 4.10 6.85 -3.58
CA ASN A 68 4.04 8.14 -4.26
C ASN A 68 4.84 9.22 -3.50
N ALA A 69 4.74 9.25 -2.17
CA ALA A 69 5.54 10.16 -1.35
C ALA A 69 7.05 9.86 -1.47
N ALA A 70 7.44 8.59 -1.54
CA ALA A 70 8.83 8.21 -1.75
C ALA A 70 9.34 8.63 -3.14
N LEU A 71 8.54 8.46 -4.19
CA LEU A 71 8.85 8.93 -5.54
C LEU A 71 9.00 10.46 -5.60
N GLN A 72 8.13 11.21 -4.92
CA GLN A 72 8.27 12.67 -4.81
C GLN A 72 9.58 13.08 -4.14
N ARG A 73 10.02 12.38 -3.09
CA ARG A 73 11.33 12.65 -2.47
C ARG A 73 12.50 12.32 -3.39
N VAL A 74 12.37 11.31 -4.24
CA VAL A 74 13.37 11.02 -5.27
C VAL A 74 13.47 12.19 -6.25
N GLU A 75 12.34 12.78 -6.65
CA GLU A 75 12.30 13.95 -7.53
C GLU A 75 12.88 15.21 -6.86
N ASN A 76 12.62 15.40 -5.57
CA ASN A 76 13.12 16.54 -4.80
C ASN A 76 14.57 16.39 -4.33
N VAL A 77 15.24 15.29 -4.63
CA VAL A 77 16.62 14.98 -4.15
C VAL A 77 16.71 14.87 -2.62
N GLU A 78 15.59 14.60 -1.95
CA GLU A 78 15.50 14.41 -0.48
C GLU A 78 15.39 12.92 -0.09
N TYR A 79 15.52 12.02 -1.06
CA TYR A 79 15.38 10.59 -0.83
C TYR A 79 16.53 10.02 -0.01
N GLY A 80 16.17 9.27 1.03
CA GLY A 80 17.12 8.59 1.92
C GLY A 80 17.42 9.35 3.21
N TYR A 81 16.75 10.46 3.47
CA TYR A 81 16.80 11.17 4.75
C TYR A 81 15.49 10.99 5.53
N CYS A 82 15.58 10.96 6.86
CA CYS A 82 14.46 10.80 7.76
C CYS A 82 13.64 12.10 7.84
N LEU A 83 12.31 12.02 7.65
CA LEU A 83 11.41 13.19 7.74
C LEU A 83 11.26 13.80 9.16
N THR A 84 11.98 13.29 10.16
CA THR A 84 11.79 13.68 11.57
C THR A 84 13.05 14.28 12.17
N CYS A 85 14.21 13.70 11.87
CA CYS A 85 15.51 14.16 12.38
C CYS A 85 16.48 14.58 11.28
N ASP A 86 16.09 14.49 10.01
CA ASP A 86 16.92 14.79 8.83
C ASP A 86 18.22 13.95 8.72
N GLU A 87 18.36 12.89 9.52
CA GLU A 87 19.48 11.95 9.43
C GLU A 87 19.28 10.95 8.29
N GLU A 88 20.39 10.40 7.79
CA GLU A 88 20.38 9.35 6.77
C GLU A 88 19.65 8.09 7.24
N ILE A 89 18.75 7.58 6.42
CA ILE A 89 18.11 6.29 6.61
C ILE A 89 19.12 5.21 6.20
N ALA A 90 19.38 4.27 7.11
CA ALA A 90 20.27 3.15 6.84
C ALA A 90 19.91 2.45 5.51
N PRO A 91 20.88 2.21 4.61
CA PRO A 91 20.62 1.69 3.28
C PRO A 91 19.92 0.33 3.31
N GLN A 92 20.25 -0.52 4.30
CA GLN A 92 19.60 -1.82 4.53
C GLN A 92 18.08 -1.70 4.78
N ARG A 93 17.60 -0.60 5.38
CA ARG A 93 16.16 -0.34 5.54
C ARG A 93 15.50 0.03 4.23
N LEU A 94 16.16 0.84 3.39
CA LEU A 94 15.65 1.22 2.07
C LEU A 94 15.69 0.04 1.08
N GLU A 95 16.63 -0.89 1.27
CA GLU A 95 16.67 -2.16 0.56
C GLU A 95 15.54 -3.10 0.97
N PHE A 96 15.17 -3.11 2.25
CA PHE A 96 14.01 -3.86 2.73
C PHE A 96 12.68 -3.23 2.28
N ASP A 97 12.56 -1.90 2.44
CA ASP A 97 11.39 -1.14 1.99
C ASP A 97 11.80 0.27 1.51
N PRO A 98 11.80 0.52 0.19
CA PRO A 98 12.17 1.81 -0.39
C PRO A 98 11.14 2.92 -0.13
N ALA A 99 9.94 2.59 0.37
CA ALA A 99 8.92 3.58 0.70
C ALA A 99 9.05 4.16 2.11
N ILE A 100 9.95 3.63 2.96
CA ILE A 100 10.13 4.09 4.34
C ILE A 100 10.49 5.57 4.38
N ALA A 101 9.89 6.29 5.32
CA ALA A 101 10.10 7.72 5.50
C ALA A 101 10.92 8.12 6.72
N CYS A 102 11.11 7.20 7.66
CA CYS A 102 11.77 7.48 8.93
C CYS A 102 12.87 6.46 9.23
N CYS A 103 13.94 6.94 9.86
CA CYS A 103 15.01 6.11 10.39
C CYS A 103 14.49 5.20 11.53
N ILE A 104 15.33 4.26 11.98
CA ILE A 104 14.94 3.27 12.98
C ILE A 104 14.68 3.86 14.36
N SER A 105 15.32 4.97 14.71
CA SER A 105 15.09 5.68 15.97
C SER A 105 13.73 6.38 15.97
N CYS A 106 13.34 7.00 14.86
CA CYS A 106 12.08 7.74 14.73
C CYS A 106 10.86 6.86 14.36
N SER A 107 11.06 5.63 13.90
CA SER A 107 9.95 4.71 13.58
C SER A 107 9.54 3.77 14.73
N LYS A 108 9.95 4.08 15.96
CA LYS A 108 9.59 3.32 17.16
C LYS A 108 8.27 3.76 17.75
#